data_AF-Q565C0-F1
#
_entry.id   AF-Q565C0-F1
#
_cell.length_a   1.000
_cell.length_b   1.000
_cell.length_c   1.000
_cell.angle_alpha   90.00
_cell.angle_beta   90.00
_cell.angle_gamma   90.00
#
_symmetry.space_group_name_H-M   'P 1'
#
loop_
_entity.id
_entity.type
_entity.pdbx_description
1 polymer ?
#
loop_
_entity_poly.entity_id
_entity_poly.type
_entity_poly.pdbx_seq_one_letter_code
_entity_poly.pdbx_strand_id
1 'polypeptide(L)'
;MKLTICILAFNFVFTIGAWDCGSGFISEGLALLLASPSSDKEEINKCCTAHDRQYTEIEDCEKRGREPPFCRRESDAEFALCLENCPNRYTQTVVRYGYGALVYMNRVGTETWNKFKTALGF
;
A
#
# COMPACT_ATOMS: atom_id res chain seq x y z
N MET A 1 15.77 -27.97 13.80
CA MET A 1 15.47 -26.52 13.72
C MET A 1 15.75 -25.90 12.35
N LYS A 2 16.77 -26.32 11.59
CA LYS A 2 17.06 -25.73 10.26
C LYS A 2 15.97 -26.02 9.19
N LEU A 3 15.43 -27.24 9.18
CA LEU A 3 14.38 -27.63 8.22
C LEU A 3 13.03 -26.94 8.45
N THR A 4 12.65 -26.68 9.70
CA THR A 4 11.41 -25.98 10.05
C THR A 4 11.42 -24.51 9.60
N ILE A 5 12.57 -23.85 9.71
CA ILE A 5 12.77 -22.48 9.20
C ILE A 5 12.69 -22.47 7.68
N CYS A 6 13.30 -23.46 7.00
CA CYS A 6 13.18 -23.59 5.55
C CYS A 6 11.74 -23.85 5.10
N ILE A 7 10.97 -24.68 5.81
CA ILE A 7 9.56 -24.94 5.46
C ILE A 7 8.68 -23.71 5.69
N LEU A 8 8.92 -22.94 6.76
CA LEU A 8 8.27 -21.64 6.99
C LEU A 8 8.63 -20.65 5.89
N ALA A 9 9.91 -20.56 5.50
CA ALA A 9 10.35 -19.70 4.41
C ALA A 9 9.81 -20.15 3.04
N PHE A 10 9.71 -21.45 2.78
CA PHE A 10 9.20 -21.99 1.51
C PHE A 10 7.69 -21.78 1.36
N ASN A 11 6.92 -21.91 2.45
CA ASN A 11 5.49 -21.56 2.47
C ASN A 11 5.27 -20.03 2.32
N PHE A 12 6.19 -19.23 2.87
CA PHE A 12 6.19 -17.78 2.71
C PHE A 12 6.43 -17.35 1.25
N VAL A 13 7.26 -18.10 0.50
CA VAL A 13 7.57 -17.82 -0.91
C VAL A 13 6.47 -18.30 -1.87
N PHE A 14 5.80 -19.42 -1.59
CA PHE A 14 4.74 -19.94 -2.47
C PHE A 14 3.39 -19.20 -2.35
N THR A 15 3.18 -18.45 -1.27
CA THR A 15 1.99 -17.58 -1.11
C THR A 15 2.15 -16.21 -1.79
N ILE A 16 3.33 -15.93 -2.36
CA ILE A 16 3.60 -14.81 -3.27
C ILE A 16 3.02 -15.10 -4.67
N GLY A 17 1.74 -15.46 -4.77
CA GLY A 17 1.00 -15.02 -5.96
C GLY A 17 1.09 -13.49 -6.06
N ALA A 18 0.99 -12.91 -7.25
CA ALA A 18 1.10 -11.46 -7.42
C ALA A 18 0.27 -10.70 -6.36
N TRP A 19 0.96 -9.97 -5.48
CA TRP A 19 0.35 -9.02 -4.58
C TRP A 19 0.47 -7.67 -5.28
N ASP A 20 -0.66 -7.06 -5.62
CA ASP A 20 -0.67 -5.77 -6.32
C ASP A 20 -0.42 -4.59 -5.36
N CYS A 21 -0.44 -4.86 -4.06
CA CYS A 21 -0.20 -3.86 -3.03
C CYS A 21 1.29 -3.57 -2.87
N GLY A 22 1.78 -2.45 -3.38
CA GLY A 22 3.21 -2.18 -3.22
C GLY A 22 3.85 -1.00 -3.92
N SER A 23 3.14 -0.15 -4.68
CA SER A 23 3.83 0.91 -5.43
C SER A 23 4.43 1.99 -4.51
N GLY A 24 5.76 1.98 -4.30
CA GLY A 24 6.46 2.94 -3.43
C GLY A 24 7.71 2.43 -2.71
N PHE A 25 8.47 3.36 -2.10
CA PHE A 25 9.83 3.14 -1.55
C PHE A 25 9.89 2.17 -0.36
N ILE A 26 8.78 1.99 0.37
CA ILE A 26 8.70 1.20 1.61
C ILE A 26 7.61 0.12 1.51
N SER A 27 6.78 0.14 0.47
CA SER A 27 5.49 -0.56 0.48
C SER A 27 5.62 -2.04 0.16
N GLU A 28 6.23 -2.48 -0.95
CA GLU A 28 6.12 -3.88 -1.40
C GLU A 28 6.43 -4.94 -0.33
N GLY A 29 7.56 -4.83 0.38
CA GLY A 29 7.98 -5.86 1.35
C GLY A 29 7.17 -5.87 2.65
N LEU A 30 6.81 -4.68 3.15
CA LEU A 30 6.01 -4.55 4.39
C LEU A 30 4.53 -4.81 4.14
N ALA A 31 4.02 -4.39 2.98
CA ALA A 31 2.70 -4.70 2.47
C ALA A 31 2.49 -6.21 2.38
N LEU A 32 3.47 -6.92 1.80
CA LEU A 32 3.47 -8.37 1.72
C LEU A 32 3.42 -9.03 3.10
N LEU A 33 4.27 -8.61 4.04
CA LEU A 33 4.32 -9.15 5.40
C LEU A 33 3.01 -8.92 6.17
N LEU A 34 2.38 -7.77 5.98
CA LEU A 34 1.11 -7.43 6.63
C LEU A 34 -0.05 -8.23 6.06
N ALA A 35 -0.09 -8.39 4.74
CA ALA A 35 -1.23 -8.96 4.04
C ALA A 35 -1.12 -10.48 3.84
N SER A 36 0.08 -11.07 3.84
CA SER A 36 0.30 -12.52 3.64
C SER A 36 -0.51 -13.44 4.57
N PRO A 37 -0.84 -13.06 5.82
CA PRO A 37 -1.67 -13.91 6.68
C PRO A 37 -3.16 -13.86 6.33
N SER A 38 -3.59 -12.94 5.47
CA SER A 38 -5.01 -12.81 5.11
C SER A 38 -5.43 -13.81 4.04
N SER A 39 -6.62 -14.38 4.21
CA SER A 39 -7.26 -15.27 3.23
C SER A 39 -7.83 -14.53 2.02
N ASP A 40 -8.02 -13.20 2.11
CA ASP A 40 -8.81 -12.43 1.15
C ASP A 40 -7.95 -11.66 0.17
N LYS A 41 -6.88 -12.30 -0.28
CA LYS A 41 -5.88 -11.70 -1.15
C LYS A 41 -6.48 -10.99 -2.35
N GLU A 42 -7.48 -11.59 -2.99
CA GLU A 42 -8.12 -11.02 -4.18
C GLU A 42 -8.81 -9.68 -3.87
N GLU A 43 -9.51 -9.57 -2.75
CA GLU A 43 -10.16 -8.32 -2.33
C GLU A 43 -9.15 -7.27 -1.91
N ILE A 44 -8.09 -7.67 -1.19
CA ILE A 44 -6.99 -6.77 -0.83
C ILE A 44 -6.32 -6.21 -2.10
N ASN A 45 -6.03 -7.06 -3.09
CA ASN A 45 -5.45 -6.62 -4.37
C ASN A 45 -6.40 -5.68 -5.13
N LYS A 46 -7.71 -5.92 -5.12
CA LYS A 46 -8.69 -4.98 -5.72
C LYS A 46 -8.62 -3.60 -5.06
N CYS A 47 -8.56 -3.56 -3.73
CA CYS A 47 -8.42 -2.30 -2.99
C CYS A 47 -7.11 -1.58 -3.34
N CYS A 48 -6.00 -2.30 -3.38
CA CYS A 48 -4.70 -1.71 -3.73
C CYS A 48 -4.63 -1.24 -5.18
N THR A 49 -5.16 -2.01 -6.13
CA THR A 49 -5.20 -1.63 -7.55
C THR A 49 -6.00 -0.34 -7.75
N ALA A 50 -7.12 -0.18 -7.04
CA ALA A 50 -7.90 1.06 -7.08
C ALA A 50 -7.13 2.24 -6.48
N HIS A 51 -6.47 2.03 -5.34
CA HIS A 51 -5.67 3.05 -4.65
C HIS A 51 -4.46 3.51 -5.49
N ASP A 52 -3.70 2.57 -6.06
CA ASP A 52 -2.56 2.87 -6.93
C ASP A 52 -2.98 3.63 -8.19
N ARG A 53 -4.15 3.27 -8.77
CA ARG A 53 -4.71 4.00 -9.90
C ARG A 53 -5.07 5.44 -9.52
N GLN A 54 -5.70 5.64 -8.37
CA GLN A 54 -6.02 6.97 -7.87
C GLN A 54 -4.76 7.81 -7.65
N TYR A 55 -3.71 7.24 -7.04
CA TYR A 55 -2.43 7.92 -6.88
C TYR A 55 -1.79 8.26 -8.23
N THR A 56 -1.86 7.36 -9.21
CA THR A 56 -1.38 7.63 -10.58
C THR A 56 -2.13 8.80 -11.21
N GLU A 57 -3.46 8.86 -11.09
CA GLU A 57 -4.28 9.96 -11.61
C GLU A 57 -3.96 11.29 -10.90
N ILE A 58 -3.72 11.27 -9.58
CA ILE A 58 -3.28 12.44 -8.79
C ILE A 58 -1.92 12.94 -9.29
N GLU A 59 -0.93 12.05 -9.38
CA GLU A 59 0.42 12.41 -9.82
C GLU A 59 0.45 12.95 -11.26
N ASP A 60 -0.37 12.39 -12.14
CA ASP A 60 -0.48 12.87 -13.52
C ASP A 60 -1.12 14.26 -13.60
N CYS A 61 -2.10 14.56 -12.74
CA CYS A 61 -2.68 15.89 -12.62
C CYS A 61 -1.67 16.89 -12.07
N GLU A 62 -0.98 16.55 -10.98
CA GLU A 62 0.06 17.37 -10.36
C GLU A 62 1.20 17.68 -11.35
N LYS A 63 1.70 16.68 -12.09
CA LYS A 63 2.73 16.86 -13.14
C LYS A 63 2.28 17.79 -14.26
N ARG A 64 0.98 17.83 -14.57
CA ARG A 64 0.41 18.69 -15.61
C ARG A 64 -0.07 20.05 -15.07
N GLY A 65 0.13 20.34 -13.79
CA GLY A 65 -0.35 21.57 -13.15
C GLY A 65 -1.87 21.69 -13.12
N ARG A 66 -2.59 20.56 -13.10
CA ARG A 66 -4.05 20.51 -13.00
C ARG A 66 -4.47 20.05 -11.61
N GLU A 67 -5.64 20.52 -11.18
CA GLU A 67 -6.23 20.06 -9.92
C GLU A 67 -6.75 18.61 -10.09
N PRO A 68 -6.33 17.67 -9.23
CA PRO A 68 -6.81 16.30 -9.30
C PRO A 68 -8.28 16.21 -8.85
N PRO A 69 -9.04 15.21 -9.36
CA PRO A 69 -10.46 15.03 -9.03
C PRO A 69 -10.71 14.67 -7.56
N PHE A 70 -9.69 14.17 -6.87
CA PHE A 70 -9.70 13.83 -5.45
C PHE A 70 -8.28 14.04 -4.90
N CYS A 71 -8.18 14.37 -3.62
CA CYS A 71 -6.88 14.53 -2.96
C CYS A 71 -6.36 13.18 -2.44
N ARG A 72 -5.05 13.10 -2.16
CA ARG A 72 -4.40 11.89 -1.61
C ARG A 72 -5.10 11.38 -0.35
N ARG A 73 -5.59 12.28 0.50
CA ARG A 73 -6.27 11.93 1.75
C ARG A 73 -7.63 11.26 1.52
N GLU A 74 -8.36 11.64 0.47
CA GLU A 74 -9.62 11.00 0.08
C GLU A 74 -9.34 9.60 -0.47
N SER A 75 -8.32 9.46 -1.33
CA SER A 75 -7.87 8.17 -1.83
C SER A 75 -7.47 7.22 -0.69
N ASP A 76 -6.70 7.72 0.30
CA ASP A 76 -6.33 6.93 1.49
C ASP A 76 -7.56 6.51 2.32
N ALA A 77 -8.59 7.37 2.42
CA ALA A 77 -9.82 7.08 3.14
C ALA A 77 -10.67 6.03 2.42
N GLU A 78 -10.82 6.13 1.10
CA GLU A 78 -11.50 5.14 0.28
C GLU A 78 -10.81 3.78 0.34
N PHE A 79 -9.47 3.76 0.31
CA PHE A 79 -8.72 2.53 0.47
C PHE A 79 -8.96 1.87 1.83
N ALA A 80 -8.97 2.65 2.93
CA ALA A 80 -9.28 2.14 4.26
C ALA A 80 -10.71 1.58 4.36
N LEU A 81 -11.67 2.22 3.71
CA LEU A 81 -13.06 1.75 3.58
C LEU A 81 -13.16 0.46 2.75
N CYS A 82 -12.37 0.34 1.68
CA CYS A 82 -12.31 -0.87 0.89
C CYS A 82 -11.80 -2.06 1.72
N LEU A 83 -10.71 -1.87 2.48
CA LEU A 83 -10.18 -2.90 3.38
C LEU A 83 -11.14 -3.25 4.53
N GLU A 84 -11.95 -2.29 4.99
CA GLU A 84 -13.01 -2.53 5.99
C GLU A 84 -14.15 -3.42 5.47
N ASN A 85 -14.42 -3.38 4.16
CA ASN A 85 -15.43 -4.21 3.51
C ASN A 85 -14.93 -5.61 3.10
N CYS A 86 -13.63 -5.89 3.27
CA CYS A 86 -13.10 -7.24 3.03
C CYS A 86 -13.69 -8.26 4.02
N PRO A 87 -13.93 -9.52 3.62
CA PRO A 87 -14.65 -10.50 4.45
C PRO A 87 -13.91 -10.94 5.73
N ASN A 88 -12.58 -10.88 5.76
CA ASN A 88 -11.74 -11.38 6.85
C ASN A 88 -11.47 -10.28 7.88
N ARG A 89 -11.78 -10.57 9.13
CA ARG A 89 -11.53 -9.68 10.28
C ARG A 89 -10.06 -9.25 10.42
N TYR A 90 -9.11 -10.12 10.10
CA TYR A 90 -7.69 -9.77 10.08
C TYR A 90 -7.41 -8.67 9.06
N THR A 91 -8.06 -8.70 7.89
CA THR A 91 -7.97 -7.63 6.90
C THR A 91 -8.56 -6.34 7.45
N GLN A 92 -9.78 -6.40 7.96
CA GLN A 92 -10.53 -5.23 8.47
C GLN A 92 -9.81 -4.51 9.61
N THR A 93 -8.98 -5.23 10.36
CA THR A 93 -8.26 -4.70 11.52
C THR A 93 -6.78 -4.51 11.21
N VAL A 94 -6.00 -5.59 11.22
CA VAL A 94 -4.53 -5.54 11.14
C VAL A 94 -4.07 -4.99 9.80
N VAL A 95 -4.59 -5.50 8.69
CA VAL A 95 -4.18 -5.08 7.35
C VAL A 95 -4.58 -3.63 7.10
N ARG A 96 -5.84 -3.25 7.41
CA ARG A 96 -6.33 -1.87 7.28
C ARG A 96 -5.47 -0.86 8.04
N TYR A 97 -5.25 -1.06 9.33
CA TYR A 97 -4.46 -0.13 10.13
C TYR A 97 -2.98 -0.16 9.74
N GLY A 98 -2.44 -1.33 9.39
CA GLY A 98 -1.07 -1.49 8.93
C GLY A 98 -0.79 -0.75 7.63
N TYR A 99 -1.64 -0.95 6.60
CA TYR A 99 -1.54 -0.19 5.36
C TYR A 99 -1.77 1.30 5.57
N GLY A 100 -2.75 1.69 6.39
CA GLY A 100 -2.98 3.10 6.71
C GLY A 100 -1.72 3.78 7.27
N ALA A 101 -0.99 3.09 8.15
CA ALA A 101 0.28 3.58 8.66
C ALA A 101 1.37 3.64 7.58
N LEU A 102 1.51 2.61 6.74
CA LEU A 102 2.50 2.58 5.67
C LEU A 102 2.26 3.67 4.63
N VAL A 103 1.03 3.84 4.17
CA VAL A 103 0.63 4.87 3.21
C VAL A 103 0.88 6.26 3.79
N TYR A 104 0.52 6.48 5.06
CA TYR A 104 0.81 7.73 5.75
C TYR A 104 2.31 8.03 5.82
N MET A 105 3.13 7.04 6.22
CA MET A 105 4.59 7.20 6.27
C MET A 105 5.17 7.51 4.88
N ASN A 106 4.69 6.82 3.84
CA ASN A 106 5.16 7.05 2.48
C ASN A 106 4.78 8.45 1.98
N ARG A 107 3.57 8.93 2.30
CA ARG A 107 3.14 10.30 2.01
C ARG A 107 4.02 11.33 2.71
N VAL A 108 4.20 11.22 4.03
CA VAL A 108 5.04 12.14 4.81
C VAL A 108 6.49 12.12 4.31
N GLY A 109 7.03 10.94 4.02
CA GLY A 109 8.37 10.78 3.45
C GLY A 109 8.51 11.47 2.10
N THR A 110 7.54 11.30 1.20
CA THR A 110 7.53 11.90 -0.13
C THR A 110 7.40 13.43 -0.06
N GLU A 111 6.49 13.94 0.76
CA GLU A 111 6.32 15.38 0.98
C GLU A 111 7.60 16.02 1.57
N THR A 112 8.22 15.34 2.54
CA THR A 112 9.47 15.80 3.15
C THR A 112 10.61 15.80 2.15
N TRP A 113 10.73 14.75 1.33
CA TRP A 113 11.74 14.65 0.28
C TRP A 113 11.57 15.73 -0.78
N ASN A 114 10.34 16.00 -1.21
CA ASN A 114 10.05 17.07 -2.17
C ASN A 114 10.40 18.44 -1.60
N LYS A 115 10.03 18.74 -0.35
CA LYS A 115 10.46 19.98 0.33
C LYS A 115 11.98 20.10 0.39
N PHE A 116 12.67 19.00 0.66
CA PHE A 116 14.13 18.98 0.73
C PHE A 116 14.78 19.26 -0.64
N LYS A 117 14.26 18.66 -1.73
CA LYS A 117 14.72 18.98 -3.09
C LYS A 117 14.54 20.45 -3.43
N THR A 118 13.35 21.01 -3.14
CA THR A 118 13.07 22.43 -3.40
C THR A 118 14.01 23.34 -2.61
N ALA A 119 14.31 23.00 -1.35
CA ALA A 119 15.26 23.77 -0.53
C ALA A 119 16.70 23.70 -1.07
N LEU A 120 17.08 22.62 -1.76
CA LEU A 120 18.40 22.42 -2.35
C LEU A 120 18.50 22.86 -3.82
N GLY A 121 17.41 23.34 -4.42
CA GLY A 121 17.41 23.80 -5.82
C GLY A 121 17.48 22.66 -6.86
N PHE A 122 17.01 21.46 -6.50
CA PHE A 122 16.81 20.34 -7.42
C PHE A 122 15.40 20.33 -8.02
#